data_AF-A0A7C4DZR8-F1
#
_entry.id   AF-A0A7C4DZR8-F1
#
_cell.length_a   1.000
_cell.length_b   1.000
_cell.length_c   1.000
_cell.angle_alpha   90.00
_cell.angle_beta   90.00
_cell.angle_gamma   90.00
#
_symmetry.space_group_name_H-M   'P 1'
#
loop_
_entity.id
_entity.type
_entity.pdbx_description
1 polymer ?
#
loop_
_entity_poly.entity_id
_entity_poly.type
_entity_poly.pdbx_seq_one_letter_code
_entity_poly.pdbx_strand_id
1 'polypeptide(L)'
;MKVAFRGLVHYPIYQLEYVYDGVRYSSYIDGVDGKIIIAEYPIKIQTRTLQIAISSLLLAIPFLVGLPISSIFGSPLPFIFSIIPAAASSTPLLRRSLTKKILSSELKMVGEESKPIFSYMRKIFQ
;
A
#
# COMPACT_ATOMS: atom_id res chain seq x y z
N MET A 1 21.58 13.66 30.04
CA MET A 1 22.21 12.61 29.22
C MET A 1 23.23 13.28 28.30
N LYS A 2 24.52 13.00 28.47
CA LYS A 2 25.61 13.71 27.76
C LYS A 2 25.90 12.93 26.47
N VAL A 3 25.65 13.51 25.30
CA VAL A 3 25.97 12.89 24.00
C VAL A 3 27.49 13.00 23.81
N ALA A 4 28.21 11.90 24.01
CA ALA A 4 29.65 11.84 23.78
C ALA A 4 29.90 11.51 22.30
N PHE A 5 30.59 12.40 21.59
CA PHE A 5 30.94 12.21 20.19
C PHE A 5 31.97 11.07 20.07
N ARG A 6 31.57 9.92 19.53
CA ARG A 6 32.41 8.71 19.41
C ARG A 6 33.19 8.61 18.08
N GLY A 7 33.24 9.68 17.29
CA GLY A 7 33.90 9.73 15.98
C GLY A 7 32.97 9.42 14.80
N LEU A 8 33.49 9.57 13.58
CA LEU A 8 32.79 9.26 12.33
C LEU A 8 32.63 7.74 12.21
N VAL A 9 31.42 7.22 12.43
CA VAL A 9 31.10 5.83 12.16
C VAL A 9 30.81 5.70 10.66
N HIS A 10 31.72 5.06 9.92
CA HIS A 10 31.42 4.66 8.54
C HIS A 10 30.46 3.47 8.58
N TYR A 11 29.23 3.69 8.14
CA TYR A 11 28.28 2.63 7.86
C TYR A 11 28.46 2.17 6.42
N PRO A 12 29.06 0.99 6.17
CA PRO A 12 29.12 0.44 4.82
C PRO A 12 27.69 0.14 4.35
N ILE A 13 27.33 0.61 3.16
CA ILE A 13 26.02 0.35 2.54
C ILE A 13 26.27 -0.26 1.17
N TYR A 14 25.69 -1.42 0.92
CA TYR A 14 25.67 -2.03 -0.39
C TYR A 14 24.40 -1.63 -1.13
N GLN A 15 24.56 -1.17 -2.37
CA GLN A 15 23.46 -0.94 -3.31
C GLN A 15 23.44 -2.10 -4.31
N LEU A 16 22.31 -2.80 -4.36
CA LEU A 16 22.06 -3.85 -5.36
C LEU A 16 21.05 -3.31 -6.37
N GLU A 17 21.33 -3.49 -7.66
CA GLU A 17 20.41 -3.17 -8.74
C GLU A 17 20.19 -4.40 -9.63
N TYR A 18 18.94 -4.67 -9.97
CA TYR A 18 18.59 -5.76 -10.87
C TYR A 18 17.44 -5.35 -11.79
N VAL A 19 17.28 -6.06 -12.91
CA VAL A 19 16.21 -5.81 -13.88
C VAL A 19 15.31 -7.03 -13.97
N TYR A 20 13.99 -6.80 -13.89
CA TYR A 20 12.98 -7.83 -14.04
C TYR A 20 11.79 -7.26 -14.83
N ASP A 21 11.31 -7.97 -15.86
CA ASP A 21 10.22 -7.50 -16.74
C ASP A 21 10.44 -6.08 -17.31
N GLY A 22 11.68 -5.75 -17.68
CA GLY A 22 12.07 -4.41 -18.18
C GLY A 22 12.04 -3.29 -17.13
N VAL A 23 11.77 -3.62 -15.86
CA VAL A 23 11.76 -2.68 -14.73
C VAL A 23 13.03 -2.87 -13.91
N ARG A 24 13.75 -1.79 -13.62
CA ARG A 24 14.91 -1.81 -12.70
C ARG A 24 14.42 -1.78 -11.26
N TYR A 25 15.03 -2.53 -10.37
CA TYR A 25 14.74 -2.55 -8.94
C TYR A 25 16.04 -2.31 -8.17
N SER A 26 15.95 -1.61 -7.04
CA SER A 26 17.09 -1.33 -6.18
C SER A 26 16.86 -1.79 -4.74
N SER A 27 17.94 -2.18 -4.05
CA SER A 27 17.91 -2.41 -2.62
C SER A 27 19.18 -1.89 -1.95
N TYR A 28 19.03 -1.40 -0.72
CA TYR A 28 20.10 -0.92 0.13
C TYR A 28 20.22 -1.83 1.34
N ILE A 29 21.43 -2.34 1.57
CA ILE A 29 21.73 -3.35 2.58
C ILE A 29 22.84 -2.81 3.48
N ASP A 30 22.68 -2.94 4.79
CA ASP A 30 23.75 -2.65 5.76
C ASP A 30 24.89 -3.66 5.55
N GLY A 31 26.07 -3.15 5.24
CA GLY A 31 27.24 -3.97 4.95
C GLY A 31 27.88 -4.62 6.18
N VAL A 32 27.45 -4.27 7.40
CA VAL A 32 27.95 -4.86 8.66
C VAL A 32 27.15 -6.11 9.04
N ASP A 33 25.82 -6.00 9.08
CA ASP A 33 24.93 -7.05 9.59
C ASP A 33 24.01 -7.67 8.53
N GLY A 34 24.04 -7.15 7.30
CA GLY A 34 23.24 -7.65 6.18
C GLY A 34 21.77 -7.26 6.22
N LYS A 35 21.34 -6.36 7.12
CA LYS A 35 19.94 -5.93 7.20
C LYS A 35 19.49 -5.17 5.97
N ILE A 36 18.25 -5.41 5.55
CA ILE A 36 17.65 -4.71 4.40
C ILE A 36 17.06 -3.39 4.89
N ILE A 37 17.76 -2.31 4.57
CA ILE A 37 17.31 -0.95 4.87
C ILE A 37 16.05 -0.66 4.04
N ILE A 38 16.17 -0.84 2.71
CA ILE A 38 15.10 -0.66 1.73
C ILE A 38 15.29 -1.69 0.62
N ALA A 39 14.19 -2.30 0.14
CA ALA A 39 14.22 -3.15 -1.06
C ALA A 39 13.01 -2.91 -1.95
N GLU A 40 13.25 -2.62 -3.22
CA GLU A 40 12.24 -2.64 -4.27
C GLU A 40 12.04 -4.07 -4.80
N TYR A 41 10.79 -4.50 -4.94
CA TYR A 41 10.46 -5.81 -5.51
C TYR A 41 9.19 -5.79 -6.36
N PRO A 42 9.05 -6.73 -7.32
CA PRO A 42 7.86 -6.82 -8.17
C PRO A 42 6.62 -7.25 -7.37
N ILE A 43 5.47 -6.64 -7.67
CA ILE A 43 4.20 -7.15 -7.15
C ILE A 43 3.91 -8.51 -7.79
N LYS A 44 3.61 -9.51 -6.94
CA LYS A 44 3.15 -10.83 -7.39
C LYS A 44 1.92 -10.67 -8.29
N ILE A 45 1.91 -11.37 -9.43
CA ILE A 45 0.81 -11.29 -10.39
C ILE A 45 -0.53 -11.68 -9.75
N GLN A 46 -0.52 -12.67 -8.86
CA GLN A 46 -1.67 -13.11 -8.07
C GLN A 46 -2.29 -11.98 -7.22
N THR A 47 -1.45 -11.12 -6.64
CA THR A 47 -1.93 -9.97 -5.86
C THR A 47 -2.58 -8.93 -6.76
N ARG A 48 -2.01 -8.69 -7.96
CA ARG A 48 -2.59 -7.78 -8.95
C ARG A 48 -3.93 -8.27 -9.46
N THR A 49 -4.04 -9.57 -9.79
CA THR A 49 -5.29 -10.17 -10.26
C THR A 49 -6.37 -10.11 -9.18
N LEU A 50 -6.02 -10.36 -7.92
CA LEU A 50 -6.97 -10.28 -6.81
C LEU A 50 -7.45 -8.84 -6.57
N GLN A 51 -6.55 -7.85 -6.65
CA GLN A 51 -6.92 -6.43 -6.54
C GLN A 51 -7.86 -6.00 -7.67
N ILE A 52 -7.58 -6.41 -8.91
CA ILE A 52 -8.45 -6.14 -10.06
C ILE A 52 -9.81 -6.79 -9.81
N ALA A 53 -9.86 -8.08 -9.48
CA ALA A 53 -11.11 -8.80 -9.26
C ALA A 53 -12.00 -8.14 -8.18
N ILE A 54 -11.42 -7.78 -7.04
CA ILE A 54 -12.15 -7.09 -5.96
C ILE A 54 -12.63 -5.72 -6.43
N SER A 55 -11.77 -4.94 -7.11
CA SER A 55 -12.15 -3.61 -7.59
C SER A 55 -13.27 -3.65 -8.64
N SER A 56 -13.24 -4.63 -9.55
CA SER A 56 -14.29 -4.87 -10.53
C SER A 56 -15.60 -5.26 -9.87
N LEU A 57 -15.54 -6.12 -8.84
CA LEU A 57 -16.73 -6.49 -8.07
C LEU A 57 -17.34 -5.27 -7.37
N LEU A 58 -16.52 -4.44 -6.72
CA LEU A 58 -17.00 -3.20 -6.08
C LEU A 58 -17.67 -2.25 -7.08
N LEU A 59 -17.12 -2.12 -8.29
CA LEU A 59 -17.71 -1.31 -9.36
C LEU A 59 -19.00 -1.91 -9.95
N ALA A 60 -19.22 -3.22 -9.83
CA ALA A 60 -20.42 -3.89 -10.30
C ALA A 60 -21.62 -3.74 -9.34
N ILE A 61 -21.38 -3.53 -8.04
CA ILE A 61 -22.44 -3.41 -7.01
C ILE A 61 -23.49 -2.33 -7.35
N PRO A 62 -23.13 -1.10 -7.79
CA PRO A 62 -24.10 -0.09 -8.22
C PRO A 62 -25.04 -0.58 -9.32
N PHE A 63 -24.55 -1.40 -10.24
CA PHE A 63 -25.38 -1.95 -11.32
C PHE A 63 -26.30 -3.06 -10.82
N LEU A 64 -25.82 -3.89 -9.90
CA LEU A 64 -26.60 -5.01 -9.37
C LEU A 64 -27.67 -4.57 -8.36
N VAL A 65 -27.40 -3.51 -7.59
CA VAL A 65 -28.26 -3.07 -6.49
C VAL A 65 -28.86 -1.69 -6.75
N GLY A 66 -28.05 -0.75 -7.22
CA GLY A 66 -28.48 0.63 -7.47
C GLY A 66 -29.48 0.76 -8.63
N LEU A 67 -29.30 0.02 -9.74
CA LEU A 67 -30.22 0.06 -10.87
C LEU A 67 -31.62 -0.51 -10.54
N PRO A 68 -31.75 -1.70 -9.91
CA PRO A 68 -33.06 -2.20 -9.51
C PRO A 68 -33.77 -1.27 -8.54
N ILE A 69 -33.07 -0.74 -7.53
CA ILE A 69 -33.65 0.20 -6.58
C ILE A 69 -34.11 1.48 -7.29
N SER A 70 -33.31 2.01 -8.21
CA SER A 70 -33.70 3.20 -9.00
C SER A 70 -34.96 2.96 -9.83
N SER A 71 -35.11 1.75 -10.37
CA SER A 71 -36.30 1.36 -11.14
C SER A 71 -37.55 1.26 -10.25
N ILE A 72 -37.41 0.75 -9.02
CA ILE A 72 -38.52 0.64 -8.04
C ILE A 72 -38.98 2.02 -7.58
N PHE A 73 -38.05 2.93 -7.29
CA PHE A 73 -38.36 4.28 -6.81
C PHE A 73 -38.69 5.28 -7.93
N GLY A 74 -38.57 4.88 -9.21
CA GLY A 74 -38.80 5.75 -10.37
C GLY A 74 -37.86 6.94 -10.44
N SER A 75 -36.69 6.86 -9.78
CA SER A 75 -35.73 7.95 -9.66
C SER A 75 -34.32 7.43 -9.87
N PRO A 76 -33.45 8.13 -10.60
CA PRO A 76 -32.05 7.74 -10.80
C PRO A 76 -31.17 7.98 -9.58
N LEU A 77 -31.68 8.66 -8.54
CA LEU A 77 -30.90 9.07 -7.37
C LEU A 77 -30.23 7.88 -6.65
N PRO A 78 -30.91 6.75 -6.36
CA PRO A 78 -30.27 5.63 -5.67
C PRO A 78 -29.05 5.08 -6.43
N PHE A 79 -29.11 5.04 -7.76
CA PHE A 79 -27.99 4.64 -8.59
C PHE A 79 -26.84 5.65 -8.50
N ILE A 80 -27.12 6.95 -8.67
CA ILE A 80 -26.10 8.01 -8.58
C ILE A 80 -25.40 7.98 -7.22
N PHE A 81 -26.16 7.87 -6.13
CA PHE A 81 -25.60 7.81 -4.78
C PHE A 81 -24.82 6.52 -4.52
N SER A 82 -25.16 5.40 -5.17
CA SER A 82 -24.42 4.14 -5.04
C SER A 82 -23.07 4.15 -5.76
N ILE A 83 -22.91 4.94 -6.83
CA ILE A 83 -21.66 5.02 -7.60
C ILE A 83 -20.54 5.66 -6.78
N ILE A 84 -20.83 6.71 -6.01
CA ILE A 84 -19.82 7.47 -5.26
C ILE A 84 -18.99 6.57 -4.32
N PRO A 85 -19.58 5.78 -3.40
CA PRO A 85 -18.82 4.88 -2.53
C PRO A 85 -18.15 3.73 -3.30
N ALA A 86 -18.75 3.24 -4.39
CA ALA A 86 -18.14 2.20 -5.23
C ALA A 86 -16.86 2.71 -5.92
N ALA A 87 -16.88 3.93 -6.45
CA ALA A 87 -15.72 4.58 -7.04
C ALA A 87 -14.64 4.86 -5.99
N ALA A 88 -15.03 5.42 -4.83
CA ALA A 88 -14.10 5.75 -3.75
C ALA A 88 -13.36 4.50 -3.22
N SER A 89 -14.09 3.38 -3.03
CA SER A 89 -13.53 2.13 -2.50
C SER A 89 -12.68 1.36 -3.51
N SER A 90 -13.05 1.39 -4.80
CA SER A 90 -12.31 0.67 -5.86
C SER A 90 -11.01 1.37 -6.29
N THR A 91 -10.98 2.71 -6.26
CA THR A 91 -9.83 3.51 -6.72
C THR A 91 -8.48 3.11 -6.10
N PRO A 92 -8.31 2.96 -4.77
CA PRO A 92 -7.02 2.59 -4.20
C PRO A 92 -6.56 1.18 -4.63
N LEU A 93 -7.50 0.25 -4.83
CA LEU A 93 -7.20 -1.10 -5.29
C LEU A 93 -6.75 -1.13 -6.76
N LEU A 94 -7.44 -0.37 -7.62
CA LEU A 94 -7.07 -0.20 -9.02
C LEU A 94 -5.71 0.48 -9.17
N ARG A 95 -5.46 1.54 -8.40
CA ARG A 95 -4.13 2.20 -8.40
C ARG A 95 -3.03 1.21 -8.02
N ARG A 96 -3.27 0.40 -6.98
CA ARG A 96 -2.29 -0.57 -6.51
C ARG A 96 -2.04 -1.71 -7.50
N SER A 97 -3.05 -2.10 -8.27
CA SER A 97 -2.90 -3.19 -9.27
C SER A 97 -2.09 -2.76 -10.50
N LEU A 98 -2.05 -1.46 -10.79
CA LEU A 98 -1.23 -0.86 -11.85
C LEU A 98 0.23 -0.68 -11.41
N THR A 99 0.50 -0.60 -10.11
CA THR A 99 1.86 -0.47 -9.59
C THR A 99 2.67 -1.75 -9.85
N LYS A 100 3.82 -1.63 -10.53
CA LYS A 100 4.74 -2.76 -10.75
C LYS A 100 5.75 -2.98 -9.62
N LYS A 101 6.06 -1.92 -8.85
CA LYS A 101 7.10 -1.89 -7.82
C LYS A 101 6.51 -1.66 -6.42
N ILE A 102 6.93 -2.45 -5.44
CA ILE A 102 6.71 -2.16 -4.02
C ILE A 102 8.05 -1.94 -3.34
N LEU A 103 8.05 -1.03 -2.37
CA LEU A 103 9.16 -0.78 -1.47
C LEU A 103 8.90 -1.50 -0.13
N SER A 104 9.82 -2.38 0.27
CA SER A 104 9.91 -2.96 1.61
C SER A 104 11.00 -2.27 2.40
N SER A 105 10.88 -2.23 3.72
CA SER A 105 11.94 -1.81 4.63
C SER A 105 11.79 -2.59 5.94
N GLU A 106 12.84 -3.28 6.37
CA GLU A 106 12.83 -3.99 7.65
C GLU A 106 12.84 -3.00 8.82
N LEU A 107 13.52 -1.87 8.67
CA LEU A 107 13.58 -0.82 9.69
C LEU A 107 12.21 -0.18 9.94
N LYS A 108 11.36 -0.10 8.92
CA LYS A 108 9.99 0.39 9.08
C LYS A 108 9.12 -0.59 9.87
N MET A 109 9.35 -1.90 9.73
CA MET A 109 8.60 -2.92 10.47
C MET A 109 8.92 -2.93 11.97
N VAL A 110 10.21 -2.78 12.35
CA VAL A 110 10.62 -2.68 13.77
C VAL A 110 10.05 -1.44 14.47
N GLY A 111 9.94 -0.32 13.75
CA GLY A 111 9.32 0.90 14.26
C GLY A 111 7.79 0.84 14.38
N GLU A 112 7.13 -0.09 13.70
CA GLU A 112 5.68 -0.30 13.75
C GLU A 112 5.29 -1.26 14.89
N GLU A 113 6.04 -2.35 15.08
CA GLU A 113 5.84 -3.32 16.17
C GLU A 113 6.09 -2.72 17.57
N SER A 114 6.97 -1.72 17.65
CA SER A 114 7.31 -1.04 18.92
C SER A 114 6.31 0.04 19.35
N LYS A 115 5.26 0.31 18.56
CA LYS A 115 4.23 1.29 18.95
C LYS A 115 3.22 0.63 19.91
N PRO A 116 3.15 1.05 21.19
CA PRO A 116 2.10 0.56 22.08
C PRO A 116 0.73 0.96 21.53
N ILE A 117 -0.25 0.06 21.68
CA ILE A 117 -1.66 0.21 21.23
C ILE A 117 -2.25 1.59 21.61
N PHE A 118 -1.82 2.15 22.73
CA PHE A 118 -2.24 3.47 23.22
C PHE A 118 -1.94 4.63 22.24
N SER A 119 -0.92 4.51 21.39
CA SER A 119 -0.55 5.53 20.40
C SER A 119 -1.57 5.66 19.27
N TYR A 120 -2.32 4.59 18.95
CA TYR A 120 -3.40 4.64 17.96
C TYR A 120 -4.66 5.29 18.52
N MET A 121 -4.95 5.13 19.82
CA MET A 121 -6.11 5.75 20.47
C MET A 121 -5.98 7.27 20.52
N ARG A 122 -4.78 7.81 20.76
CA ARG A 122 -4.56 9.27 20.85
C ARG A 122 -4.82 10.00 19.52
N LYS A 123 -4.70 9.30 18.40
CA LYS A 123 -4.87 9.86 17.05
C LYS A 123 -6.33 9.94 16.60
N ILE A 124 -7.25 9.33 17.34
CA ILE A 124 -8.70 9.35 17.09
C ILE A 124 -9.39 10.50 17.85
N PHE A 125 -8.73 11.03 18.89
CA PHE A 125 -9.26 12.09 19.76
C PHE A 125 -8.59 13.47 19.55
N GLN A 126 -7.91 13.67 18.42
CA GLN A 126 -7.42 14.96 17.93
C GLN A 126 -7.93 15.19 16.51
#